data_AF-A0A848CY76-F1
#
_entry.id   AF-A0A848CY76-F1
#
_cell.length_a   1.000
_cell.length_b   1.000
_cell.length_c   1.000
_cell.angle_alpha   90.00
_cell.angle_beta   90.00
_cell.angle_gamma   90.00
#
_symmetry.space_group_name_H-M   'P 1'
#
loop_
_entity.id
_entity.type
_entity.pdbx_description
1 polymer ?
#
loop_
_entity_poly.entity_id
_entity_poly.type
_entity_poly.pdbx_seq_one_letter_code
_entity_poly.pdbx_strand_id
1 'polypeptide(L)' 'MSLAVEIEQKRSIMVEVAKQKNFNLSHPDVLRASQELDRLIEKQMKQIRKGNEQTESR' A
#
# COMPACT_ATOMS: atom_id res chain seq x y z
N MET A 1 8.45 -6.64 -11.54
CA MET A 1 8.01 -5.35 -10.97
C MET A 1 8.43 -5.33 -9.50
N SER A 2 8.98 -4.23 -8.99
CA SER A 2 9.31 -4.14 -7.56
C SER A 2 8.05 -3.82 -6.75
N LEU A 3 8.02 -4.25 -5.48
CA LEU A 3 6.90 -3.99 -4.57
C LEU A 3 6.65 -2.49 -4.38
N ALA A 4 7.70 -1.67 -4.43
CA ALA A 4 7.60 -0.22 -4.37
C ALA A 4 6.83 0.37 -5.57
N VAL A 5 7.04 -0.16 -6.78
CA VAL A 5 6.30 0.27 -7.98
C VAL A 5 4.83 -0.12 -7.88
N GLU A 6 4.54 -1.31 -7.35
CA GLU A 6 3.16 -1.78 -7.14
C GLU A 6 2.41 -0.91 -6.12
N ILE A 7 3.08 -0.52 -5.04
CA ILE A 7 2.55 0.41 -4.03
C ILE A 7 2.22 1.77 -4.65
N GLU A 8 3.13 2.34 -5.45
CA GLU A 8 2.89 3.65 -6.08
C GLU A 8 1.73 3.59 -7.10
N GLN A 9 1.63 2.50 -7.88
CA GLN A 9 0.50 2.29 -8.78
C GLN A 9 -0.83 2.21 -8.02
N LYS A 10 -0.88 1.45 -6.91
CA LYS A 10 -2.09 1.35 -6.08
C LYS A 10 -2.42 2.66 -5.37
N ARG A 11 -1.42 3.42 -4.92
CA ARG A 11 -1.61 4.78 -4.39
C ARG A 11 -2.25 5.70 -5.43
N SER A 12 -1.76 5.67 -6.66
CA SER A 12 -2.32 6.46 -7.76
C SER A 12 -3.80 6.11 -8.01
N ILE A 13 -4.13 4.81 -8.04
CA ILE A 13 -5.51 4.33 -8.18
C ILE A 13 -6.39 4.81 -7.02
N MET A 14 -5.93 4.71 -5.78
CA MET A 14 -6.69 5.18 -4.62
C MET A 14 -7.01 6.69 -4.71
N VAL A 15 -6.04 7.50 -5.12
CA VAL A 15 -6.24 8.94 -5.32
C VAL A 15 -7.24 9.21 -6.43
N GLU A 16 -7.19 8.46 -7.52
CA GLU A 16 -8.13 8.61 -8.63
C GLU A 16 -9.57 8.22 -8.22
N VAL A 17 -9.73 7.12 -7.48
CA VAL A 17 -11.02 6.73 -6.91
C VAL A 17 -11.52 7.80 -5.95
N ALA A 18 -10.66 8.35 -5.09
CA ALA A 18 -11.03 9.45 -4.20
C ALA A 18 -11.52 10.67 -4.99
N LYS A 19 -10.82 11.09 -6.05
CA LYS A 19 -11.26 12.19 -6.93
C LYS A 19 -12.63 11.93 -7.55
N GLN A 20 -12.85 10.74 -8.10
CA GLN A 20 -14.13 10.35 -8.72
C GLN A 20 -15.29 10.34 -7.71
N LYS A 21 -14.99 10.16 -6.42
CA LYS A 21 -15.97 10.21 -5.33
C LYS A 21 -15.97 11.54 -4.57
N ASN A 22 -15.50 12.63 -5.20
CA ASN A 22 -15.43 13.97 -4.60
C ASN A 22 -14.67 14.01 -3.26
N PHE A 23 -13.59 13.24 -3.19
CA PHE A 23 -12.77 13.05 -1.98
C PHE A 23 -13.55 12.58 -0.76
N ASN A 24 -14.69 11.89 -0.94
CA ASN A 24 -15.35 11.19 0.15
C ASN A 24 -14.51 9.96 0.56
N LEU A 25 -13.64 10.15 1.55
CA LEU A 25 -12.75 9.09 2.05
C LEU A 25 -13.50 7.96 2.77
N SER A 26 -14.76 8.16 3.13
CA SER A 26 -15.63 7.13 3.69
C SER A 26 -16.41 6.37 2.63
N HIS A 27 -16.29 6.72 1.35
CA HIS A 27 -16.97 6.00 0.28
C HIS A 27 -16.43 4.55 0.19
N PRO A 28 -17.29 3.53 0.06
CA PRO A 28 -16.88 2.12 0.06
C PRO A 28 -15.75 1.79 -0.95
N ASP A 29 -15.81 2.36 -2.15
CA ASP A 29 -14.77 2.18 -3.16
C ASP A 29 -13.40 2.77 -2.75
N VAL A 30 -13.40 3.92 -2.06
CA VAL A 30 -12.17 4.56 -1.57
C VAL A 30 -11.58 3.75 -0.42
N LEU A 31 -12.43 3.27 0.49
CA LEU A 31 -12.02 2.38 1.58
C LEU A 31 -11.43 1.07 1.06
N ARG A 32 -12.03 0.47 0.03
CA ARG A 32 -11.51 -0.75 -0.60
C ARG A 32 -10.12 -0.50 -1.22
N ALA A 33 -9.96 0.59 -1.96
CA ALA A 33 -8.66 0.96 -2.52
C ALA A 33 -7.59 1.23 -1.45
N SER A 34 -7.96 1.87 -0.33
CA SER A 34 -7.06 2.08 0.82
C SER A 34 -6.62 0.76 1.44
N GLN A 35 -7.56 -0.17 1.70
CA GLN A 35 -7.24 -1.46 2.31
C GLN A 35 -6.33 -2.32 1.41
N GLU A 36 -6.50 -2.25 0.10
CA GLU A 36 -5.60 -2.93 -0.85
C GLU A 36 -4.17 -2.35 -0.79
N LEU A 37 -4.05 -1.03 -0.69
CA LEU A 37 -2.76 -0.35 -0.55
C LEU A 37 -2.08 -0.72 0.79
N ASP A 38 -2.84 -0.73 1.89
CA ASP A 38 -2.33 -1.08 3.23
C ASP A 38 -1.72 -2.48 3.26
N ARG A 39 -2.38 -3.47 2.62
CA ARG A 39 -1.85 -4.84 2.52
C ARG A 39 -0.49 -4.91 1.84
N LEU A 40 -0.26 -4.10 0.81
CA LEU A 40 1.02 -4.05 0.11
C LEU A 40 2.11 -3.39 0.97
N ILE A 41 1.75 -2.32 1.69
CA ILE A 41 2.65 -1.65 2.63
C ILE A 41 3.05 -2.60 3.76
N GLU A 42 2.08 -3.32 4.35
CA GLU A 42 2.35 -4.33 5.37
C GLU A 42 3.30 -5.43 4.86
N LYS A 43 3.07 -5.90 3.63
CA LYS A 43 3.95 -6.89 2.99
C LYS A 43 5.37 -6.36 2.84
N GLN A 44 5.54 -5.09 2.44
CA GLN A 44 6.84 -4.46 2.32
C GLN A 44 7.53 -4.33 3.68
N MET A 45 6.81 -3.87 4.71
CA MET A 45 7.34 -3.74 6.06
C MET A 45 7.78 -5.09 6.64
N LYS A 46 7.03 -6.17 6.39
CA LYS A 46 7.41 -7.53 6.82
C LYS A 46 8.69 -8.01 6.13
N GLN A 47 8.88 -7.68 4.85
CA GLN A 47 10.12 -8.02 4.13
C GLN A 47 11.33 -7.27 4.69
N ILE A 48 11.17 -5.97 4.98
CA ILE A 48 12.23 -5.15 5.58
C ILE A 48 12.63 -5.71 6.96
N ARG A 49 11.65 -6.03 7.82
CA ARG A 49 11.91 -6.62 9.15
C ARG A 49 12.71 -7.91 9.07
N LYS A 50 12.33 -8.84 8.19
CA LYS A 50 13.06 -10.11 8.00
C LYS A 50 14.48 -9.91 7.47
N GLY A 51 14.69 -8.90 6.61
CA GLY A 51 16.02 -8.55 6.14
C GLY A 51 16.94 -8.09 7.28
N ASN A 52 16.40 -7.29 8.20
CA ASN A 52 17.15 -6.75 9.34
C ASN A 52 17.51 -7.83 10.38
N GLU A 53 16.60 -8.78 10.66
CA GLU A 53 16.84 -9.90 11.59
C GLU A 53 17.97 -10.85 11.12
N GLN A 54 18.13 -11.01 9.80
CA GLN A 54 19.20 -11.84 9.22
C GLN A 54 20.58 -11.18 9.27
N THR A 55 20.64 -9.84 9.28
CA THR A 55 21.91 -9.09 9.41
C THR A 55 22.41 -8.98 10.84
N GLU A 56 21.53 -9.06 11.85
CA GLU A 56 21.90 -8.97 13.28
C GLU A 56 22.35 -10.33 13.86
N SER A 57 22.14 -11.43 13.14
CA SER A 57 22.53 -12.79 13.57
C SER A 57 23.90 -13.24 13.02
N ARG A 58 24.76 -12.31 12.60
CA ARG A 58 26.06 -12.58 11.96
C ARG A 58 27.25 -11.97 12.70
#